data_AF-A0A929JW82-F1
#
_entry.id   AF-A0A929JW82-F1
#
_cell.length_a   1.000
_cell.length_b   1.000
_cell.length_c   1.000
_cell.angle_alpha   90.00
_cell.angle_beta   90.00
_cell.angle_gamma   90.00
#
_symmetry.space_group_name_H-M   'P 1'
#
loop_
_entity.id
_entity.type
_entity.pdbx_description
1 polymer ?
#
loop_
_entity_poly.entity_id
_entity_poly.type
_entity_poly.pdbx_seq_one_letter_code
_entity_poly.pdbx_strand_id
1 'polypeptide(L)' 'MKLRQCVIVLILTIFPALASAEFYKYVDKNGSVRFTDNLANVPADQRSQVDEYEDPLYP' A
#
# COMPACT_ATOMS: atom_id res chain seq x y z
N MET A 1 3.60 -31.85 -19.82
CA MET A 1 4.10 -31.38 -18.50
C MET A 1 4.62 -29.94 -18.52
N LYS A 2 5.29 -29.50 -19.59
CA LYS A 2 5.92 -28.16 -19.67
C LYS A 2 4.94 -26.97 -19.65
N LEU A 3 3.82 -27.03 -20.37
CA LEU A 3 2.88 -25.90 -20.46
C LEU A 3 2.22 -25.54 -19.11
N ARG A 4 1.74 -26.54 -18.37
CA ARG A 4 1.15 -26.34 -17.03
C ARG A 4 2.14 -25.68 -16.07
N GLN A 5 3.40 -26.12 -16.11
CA GLN A 5 4.47 -25.56 -15.29
C GLN A 5 4.78 -24.11 -15.69
N CYS A 6 4.84 -23.81 -17.00
CA CYS A 6 5.03 -22.43 -17.48
C CYS A 6 3.88 -21.50 -17.05
N VAL A 7 2.64 -21.97 -17.10
CA VAL A 7 1.47 -21.18 -16.66
C VAL A 7 1.54 -20.91 -15.15
N ILE A 8 1.88 -21.91 -14.35
CA ILE A 8 2.05 -21.74 -12.89
C ILE A 8 3.15 -20.72 -12.59
N VAL A 9 4.30 -20.83 -13.25
CA VAL A 9 5.41 -19.88 -13.09
C VAL A 9 4.97 -18.46 -13.48
N LEU A 10 4.29 -18.31 -14.61
CA LEU A 10 3.81 -17.02 -15.09
C LEU A 10 2.85 -16.35 -14.09
N ILE A 11 1.89 -17.11 -13.56
CA ILE A 11 0.94 -16.61 -12.55
C ILE A 11 1.70 -16.17 -11.29
N LEU A 12 2.62 -16.99 -10.79
CA LEU A 12 3.40 -16.67 -9.58
C LEU A 12 4.29 -15.42 -9.77
N THR A 13 4.75 -15.14 -10.98
CA THR A 13 5.58 -13.95 -11.25
C THR A 13 4.78 -12.66 -11.43
N ILE A 14 3.55 -12.73 -11.96
CA ILE A 14 2.75 -11.53 -12.26
C ILE A 14 1.86 -11.14 -11.06
N PHE A 15 1.38 -12.12 -10.30
CA PHE A 15 0.45 -11.89 -9.19
C PHE A 15 0.94 -10.88 -8.13
N PRO A 16 2.23 -10.86 -7.73
CA PRO A 16 2.71 -9.90 -6.74
C PRO A 16 2.63 -8.43 -7.18
N ALA A 17 2.64 -8.15 -8.49
CA ALA A 17 2.54 -6.78 -9.01
C ALA A 17 1.16 -6.14 -8.78
N LEU A 18 0.15 -6.95 -8.42
CA LEU A 18 -1.20 -6.49 -8.06
C LEU A 18 -1.35 -6.20 -6.57
N ALA A 19 -0.32 -6.50 -5.75
CA ALA A 19 -0.36 -6.18 -4.33
C ALA A 19 -0.09 -4.68 -4.14
N SER A 20 -1.10 -3.94 -3.68
CA SER A 20 -0.92 -2.60 -3.13
C SER A 20 -0.66 -2.71 -1.63
N ALA A 21 0.29 -1.93 -1.12
CA ALA A 21 0.49 -1.75 0.30
C ALA A 21 -0.02 -0.36 0.68
N GLU A 22 -1.12 -0.32 1.44
CA GLU A 22 -1.69 0.93 1.92
C GLU A 22 -0.83 1.50 3.05
N PHE A 23 -0.25 2.68 2.83
CA PHE A 23 0.46 3.44 3.87
C PHE A 23 -0.23 4.78 4.09
N TYR A 24 -0.65 5.01 5.32
CA TYR A 24 -1.42 6.17 5.75
C TYR A 24 -0.49 7.22 6.38
N LYS A 25 -0.58 8.46 5.92
CA LYS A 25 0.14 9.61 6.49
C LYS A 25 -0.81 10.44 7.36
N TYR A 26 -0.38 10.80 8.57
CA TYR A 26 -1.17 11.65 9.47
C TYR A 26 -0.27 12.53 10.36
N VAL A 27 -0.85 13.57 10.96
CA VAL A 27 -0.17 14.44 11.92
C VAL A 27 -0.58 14.05 13.34
N ASP A 28 0.40 13.74 14.18
CA ASP A 28 0.17 13.38 15.58
C ASP A 28 -0.14 14.60 16.47
N LYS A 29 -0.47 14.34 17.74
CA LYS A 29 -0.85 15.37 18.72
C LYS A 29 0.26 16.41 18.98
N ASN A 30 1.51 16.08 18.65
CA ASN A 30 2.66 16.96 18.83
C ASN A 30 3.00 17.72 17.53
N GLY A 31 2.16 17.60 16.49
CA GLY A 31 2.40 18.20 15.18
C GLY A 31 3.42 17.44 14.32
N SER A 32 3.83 16.23 14.71
CA SER A 32 4.80 15.44 13.94
C SER A 32 4.09 14.60 12.88
N VAL A 33 4.66 14.53 11.68
CA VAL A 33 4.16 13.65 10.60
C VAL A 33 4.52 12.20 10.93
N ARG A 34 3.52 11.32 10.85
CA ARG A 34 3.62 9.87 11.09
C ARG A 34 3.10 9.12 9.89
N PHE A 35 3.61 7.89 9.73
CA PHE A 35 3.16 6.93 8.73
C PHE A 35 2.77 5.64 9.44
N THR A 36 1.69 4.99 8.99
CA THR A 36 1.19 3.73 9.54
C THR A 36 0.55 2.93 8.41
N ASP A 37 0.69 1.61 8.43
CA ASP A 37 -0.01 0.68 7.52
C ASP A 37 -1.40 0.30 8.06
N ASN A 38 -1.66 0.59 9.32
CA ASN A 38 -2.95 0.34 9.97
C ASN A 38 -3.78 1.63 10.06
N LEU A 39 -4.87 1.72 9.27
CA LEU A 39 -5.83 2.84 9.28
C LEU A 39 -6.41 3.11 10.67
N ALA A 40 -6.54 2.10 11.54
CA ALA A 40 -7.07 2.29 12.90
C ALA A 40 -6.21 3.22 13.75
N ASN A 41 -4.91 3.33 13.45
CA ASN A 41 -3.97 4.23 14.14
C ASN A 41 -4.11 5.69 13.68
N VAL A 42 -4.78 5.95 12.55
CA VAL A 42 -5.02 7.30 12.06
C VAL A 42 -6.16 7.93 12.86
N PRO A 43 -5.99 9.16 13.39
CA PRO A 43 -7.06 9.92 14.03
C PRO A 43 -8.30 10.04 13.13
N ALA A 44 -9.50 9.87 13.70
CA ALA A 44 -10.74 9.72 12.93
C ALA A 44 -11.04 10.92 12.00
N ASP A 45 -10.67 12.11 12.42
CA ASP A 45 -10.76 13.38 11.70
C ASP A 45 -9.78 13.50 10.52
N GLN A 46 -8.72 12.68 10.51
CA GLN A 46 -7.73 12.61 9.43
C GLN A 46 -7.94 11.41 8.50
N ARG A 47 -8.83 10.46 8.85
CA ARG A 47 -9.11 9.25 8.04
C ARG A 47 -9.74 9.55 6.69
N SER A 48 -10.54 10.62 6.59
CA SER A 48 -11.17 11.04 5.33
C SER A 48 -10.25 11.84 4.41
N GLN A 49 -9.07 12.24 4.90
CA GLN A 49 -8.03 12.96 4.13
C GLN A 49 -6.82 12.07 3.84
N VAL A 50 -6.94 10.75 4.06
CA VAL A 50 -5.90 9.84 3.60
C VAL A 50 -6.11 9.63 2.11
N ASP A 51 -5.64 10.61 1.35
CA ASP A 51 -5.25 10.35 -0.02
C ASP A 51 -4.14 9.29 0.04
N GLU A 52 -4.29 8.23 -0.76
CA GLU A 52 -3.20 7.32 -1.08
C GLU A 52 -1.97 8.20 -1.35
N TYR A 53 -0.91 8.02 -0.55
CA TYR A 53 0.32 8.76 -0.80
C TYR A 53 0.95 8.21 -2.09
N GLU A 54 0.59 8.80 -3.23
CA GLU A 54 1.31 8.62 -4.48
C GLU A 54 2.69 9.25 -4.30
N ASP A 55 3.73 8.42 -4.18
CA ASP A 55 5.10 8.89 -4.16
C ASP A 55 5.41 9.52 -5.54
N PRO A 56 5.66 10.84 -5.62
CA PRO A 56 5.89 11.50 -6.90
C PRO A 56 7.16 11.03 -7.62
N LEU A 57 8.00 10.20 -6.98
CA LEU A 57 9.21 9.63 -7.57
C LEU A 57 8.98 8.29 -8.29
N TYR A 58 7.81 7.65 -8.13
CA TYR A 58 7.52 6.34 -8.74
C TYR A 58 6.03 6.23 -9.14
N PRO A 59 5.67 6.58 -10.40
CA PRO A 59 4.33 6.35 -10.94
C PRO A 59 4.02 4.87 -11.22
#